data_AF-A0A3N9P2I8-F1
#
_entry.id   AF-A0A3N9P2I8-F1
#
_cell.length_a   1.000
_cell.length_b   1.000
_cell.length_c   1.000
_cell.angle_alpha   90.00
_cell.angle_beta   90.00
_cell.angle_gamma   90.00
#
_symmetry.space_group_name_H-M   'P 1'
#
loop_
_entity.id
_entity.type
_entity.pdbx_description
1 polymer ?
#
loop_
_entity_poly.entity_id
_entity_poly.type
_entity_poly.pdbx_seq_one_letter_code
_entity_poly.pdbx_strand_id
1 'polypeptide(L)'
;MVGFAGELDQAAITKLIVTIFSIFMKKTLLLFLFLFYNNATSAEISLQLDKGWIMKSGDNQEWSSPDLDDSNWQTIQVGVPWEDAGYIEYDGFAWYRLKFIIPADWQQLDENDFLSLEMGAIDDADVTYFNGKEIGATGSLPPDYQSAYYTLRFYRIPRSIIQWGETNVLAVRVYDGYGDGGLCQGPFILRQPQFNDLISMKKSMVLGYEPEKIIIPLTRQADFETFWQQRKEDLLQDDVCPPRISFAPYNKITSTKEYRVYAFAGHAVWHEQEKVKDEGMARMLGIEKIE
;
A
#
# COMPACT_ATOMS: atom_id res chain seq x y z
N MET A 1 -51.70 -42.83 -42.36
CA MET A 1 -50.34 -42.27 -42.46
C MET A 1 -50.53 -40.80 -42.84
N VAL A 2 -50.59 -39.81 -41.94
CA VAL A 2 -49.57 -39.30 -41.00
C VAL A 2 -48.19 -39.22 -41.67
N GLY A 3 -47.53 -38.08 -41.87
CA GLY A 3 -47.84 -36.71 -41.45
C GLY A 3 -46.94 -35.65 -42.10
N PHE A 4 -47.41 -34.41 -42.03
CA PHE A 4 -46.77 -33.10 -42.17
C PHE A 4 -45.29 -33.03 -42.61
N ALA A 5 -45.07 -32.58 -43.84
CA ALA A 5 -43.86 -31.85 -44.23
C ALA A 5 -44.25 -30.36 -44.36
N GLY A 6 -44.04 -29.60 -43.30
CA GLY A 6 -44.16 -28.14 -43.36
C GLY A 6 -42.88 -27.57 -43.98
N GLU A 7 -42.99 -27.02 -45.19
CA GLU A 7 -41.93 -26.18 -45.76
C GLU A 7 -41.66 -25.03 -44.80
N LEU A 8 -40.45 -24.99 -44.25
CA LEU A 8 -40.02 -23.89 -43.40
C LEU A 8 -39.92 -22.63 -44.26
N ASP A 9 -40.71 -21.62 -43.94
CA ASP A 9 -40.69 -20.31 -44.59
C ASP A 9 -39.27 -19.71 -44.50
N GLN A 10 -38.57 -19.69 -45.63
CA GLN A 10 -37.24 -19.11 -45.81
C GLN A 10 -37.19 -17.66 -45.31
N ALA A 11 -38.28 -16.90 -45.42
CA ALA A 11 -38.35 -15.53 -44.93
C ALA A 11 -38.38 -15.48 -43.39
N ALA A 12 -39.07 -16.43 -42.74
CA ALA A 12 -39.09 -16.55 -41.28
C ALA A 12 -37.72 -16.98 -40.72
N ILE A 13 -37.04 -17.92 -41.38
CA ILE A 13 -35.68 -18.34 -41.00
C ILE A 13 -34.70 -17.16 -41.14
N THR A 14 -34.77 -16.42 -42.24
CA THR A 14 -33.88 -15.26 -42.48
C THR A 14 -34.09 -14.17 -41.43
N LYS A 15 -35.35 -13.85 -41.09
CA LYS A 15 -35.67 -12.88 -40.02
C LYS A 15 -35.16 -13.34 -38.64
N LEU A 16 -35.26 -14.63 -38.33
CA LEU A 16 -34.77 -15.18 -37.08
C LEU A 16 -33.25 -15.09 -36.97
N ILE A 17 -32.52 -15.44 -38.04
CA ILE A 17 -31.05 -15.34 -38.10
C ILE A 17 -30.58 -13.90 -37.94
N VAL A 18 -31.19 -12.94 -38.65
CA VAL A 18 -30.85 -11.51 -38.52
C VAL A 18 -31.11 -11.00 -37.10
N THR A 19 -32.19 -11.44 -36.47
CA THR A 19 -32.54 -11.04 -35.09
C THR A 19 -31.55 -11.60 -34.07
N ILE A 20 -31.18 -12.88 -34.18
CA ILE A 20 -30.19 -13.51 -33.30
C ILE A 20 -28.82 -12.88 -33.49
N PHE A 21 -28.42 -12.62 -34.75
CA PHE A 21 -27.15 -11.96 -35.06
C PHE A 21 -27.12 -10.53 -34.49
N SER A 22 -28.22 -9.77 -34.61
CA SER A 22 -28.34 -8.43 -34.02
C SER A 22 -28.24 -8.43 -32.49
N ILE A 23 -28.90 -9.38 -31.82
CA ILE A 23 -28.84 -9.52 -30.35
C ILE A 23 -27.43 -9.91 -29.91
N PHE A 24 -26.80 -10.85 -30.61
CA PHE A 24 -25.42 -11.27 -30.34
C PHE A 24 -24.46 -10.08 -30.53
N MET A 25 -24.54 -9.37 -31.66
CA MET A 25 -23.71 -8.20 -31.94
C MET A 25 -23.89 -7.09 -30.89
N LYS A 26 -25.13 -6.81 -30.44
CA LYS A 26 -25.40 -5.82 -29.39
C LYS A 26 -24.82 -6.23 -28.03
N LYS A 27 -24.92 -7.50 -27.64
CA LYS A 27 -24.34 -8.01 -26.40
C LYS A 27 -22.81 -8.00 -26.43
N THR A 28 -22.22 -8.37 -27.56
CA THR A 28 -20.76 -8.29 -27.75
C THR A 28 -20.29 -6.84 -27.76
N LEU A 29 -21.02 -5.91 -28.38
CA LEU A 29 -20.74 -4.47 -28.36
C LEU A 29 -20.87 -3.88 -26.95
N LEU A 30 -21.87 -4.27 -26.16
CA LEU A 30 -22.03 -3.88 -24.75
C LEU A 30 -20.90 -4.44 -23.88
N LEU A 31 -20.47 -5.68 -24.10
CA LEU A 31 -19.33 -6.28 -23.41
C LEU A 31 -18.02 -5.58 -23.77
N PHE A 32 -17.83 -5.22 -25.05
CA PHE A 32 -16.70 -4.41 -25.50
C PHE A 32 -16.75 -2.99 -24.93
N LEU A 33 -17.92 -2.34 -24.91
CA LEU A 33 -18.09 -1.01 -24.29
C LEU A 33 -17.80 -1.06 -22.79
N PHE A 34 -18.21 -2.13 -22.08
CA PHE A 34 -17.90 -2.34 -20.67
C PHE A 34 -16.39 -2.59 -20.45
N LEU A 35 -15.76 -3.38 -21.31
CA LEU A 35 -14.31 -3.61 -21.28
C LEU A 35 -13.52 -2.33 -21.64
N PHE A 36 -14.02 -1.48 -22.53
CA PHE A 36 -13.40 -0.19 -22.86
C PHE A 36 -13.66 0.89 -21.80
N TYR A 37 -14.81 0.88 -21.12
CA TYR A 37 -15.10 1.80 -20.01
C TYR A 37 -14.14 1.58 -18.83
N ASN A 38 -13.75 0.33 -18.57
CA ASN A 38 -12.80 -0.01 -17.52
C ASN A 38 -11.32 0.25 -17.89
N ASN A 39 -11.04 0.63 -19.15
CA ASN A 39 -9.70 1.03 -19.60
C ASN A 39 -9.53 2.57 -19.65
N ALA A 40 -10.45 3.33 -19.05
CA ALA A 40 -10.13 4.70 -18.68
C ALA A 40 -9.06 4.66 -17.58
N THR A 41 -7.80 4.57 -17.98
CA THR A 41 -6.66 4.78 -17.11
C THR A 41 -6.85 6.15 -16.49
N SER A 42 -7.33 6.21 -15.25
CA SER A 42 -7.29 7.43 -14.47
C SER A 42 -5.84 7.86 -14.45
N ALA A 43 -5.52 9.03 -15.04
CA ALA A 43 -4.19 9.59 -14.96
C ALA A 43 -3.79 9.60 -13.48
N GLU A 44 -2.62 9.07 -13.15
CA GLU A 44 -2.15 9.02 -11.77
C GLU A 44 -1.95 10.46 -11.28
N ILE A 45 -2.85 10.90 -10.42
CA ILE A 45 -2.82 12.24 -9.84
C ILE A 45 -1.75 12.23 -8.74
N SER A 46 -0.56 12.73 -9.08
CA SER A 46 0.62 12.75 -8.22
C SER A 46 1.39 14.08 -8.34
N LEU A 47 2.11 14.42 -7.28
CA LEU A 47 3.06 15.54 -7.20
C LEU A 47 4.45 14.96 -6.96
N GLN A 48 5.40 15.36 -7.82
CA GLN A 48 6.81 15.08 -7.62
C GLN A 48 7.39 16.09 -6.63
N LEU A 49 8.06 15.58 -5.61
CA LEU A 49 8.64 16.34 -4.50
C LEU A 49 10.18 16.21 -4.51
N ASP A 50 10.81 16.04 -5.67
CA ASP A 50 12.25 15.83 -5.83
C ASP A 50 13.07 17.14 -5.83
N LYS A 51 12.41 18.30 -5.75
CA LYS A 51 13.04 19.63 -5.90
C LYS A 51 12.52 20.63 -4.89
N GLY A 52 13.35 21.65 -4.61
CA GLY A 52 13.00 22.76 -3.73
C GLY A 52 13.29 22.52 -2.24
N TRP A 53 14.01 21.44 -1.93
CA TRP A 53 14.42 21.13 -0.57
C TRP A 53 15.48 22.09 -0.06
N ILE A 54 15.34 22.44 1.21
CA ILE A 54 16.34 23.14 2.00
C ILE A 54 16.73 22.26 3.20
N MET A 55 17.97 22.36 3.64
CA MET A 55 18.51 21.61 4.77
C MET A 55 19.22 22.51 5.77
N LYS A 56 19.20 22.09 7.02
CA LYS A 56 20.01 22.63 8.09
C LYS A 56 20.53 21.52 9.00
N SER A 57 21.83 21.58 9.30
CA SER A 57 22.49 20.69 10.26
C SER A 57 22.13 21.03 11.71
N GLY A 58 22.19 20.03 12.57
CA GLY A 58 21.82 20.10 13.98
C GLY A 58 20.40 19.62 14.24
N ASP A 59 19.95 19.74 15.48
CA ASP A 59 18.68 19.20 15.94
C ASP A 59 17.89 20.20 16.77
N ASN A 60 16.75 20.63 16.25
CA ASN A 60 15.79 21.44 17.01
C ASN A 60 14.36 21.08 16.56
N GLN A 61 13.58 20.58 17.51
CA GLN A 61 12.20 20.14 17.29
C GLN A 61 11.28 21.26 16.75
N GLU A 62 11.57 22.53 17.06
CA GLU A 62 10.84 23.70 16.54
C GLU A 62 10.92 23.79 15.01
N TRP A 63 11.91 23.15 14.39
CA TRP A 63 12.06 23.15 12.94
C TRP A 63 11.01 22.32 12.19
N SER A 64 10.15 21.60 12.91
CA SER A 64 8.93 21.00 12.36
C SER A 64 7.82 22.02 12.06
N SER A 65 7.85 23.19 12.71
CA SER A 65 6.77 24.18 12.63
C SER A 65 6.54 24.72 11.21
N PRO A 66 5.28 24.86 10.75
CA PRO A 66 4.99 25.49 9.46
C PRO A 66 5.38 26.99 9.44
N ASP A 67 5.38 27.64 10.60
CA ASP A 67 5.62 29.09 10.73
C ASP A 67 7.11 29.45 10.89
N LEU A 68 8.01 28.47 10.87
CA LEU A 68 9.45 28.72 10.97
C LEU A 68 9.94 29.57 9.77
N ASP A 69 10.69 30.62 10.08
CA ASP A 69 11.51 31.32 9.09
C ASP A 69 12.75 30.47 8.76
N ASP A 70 12.71 29.85 7.58
CA ASP A 70 13.73 28.98 7.02
C ASP A 70 14.50 29.65 5.86
N SER A 71 14.37 30.96 5.69
CA SER A 71 15.02 31.73 4.61
C SER A 71 16.55 31.66 4.60
N ASN A 72 17.16 31.37 5.76
CA ASN A 72 18.62 31.24 5.92
C ASN A 72 19.13 29.80 5.77
N TRP A 73 18.26 28.84 5.45
CA TRP A 73 18.66 27.45 5.25
C TRP A 73 19.26 27.26 3.85
N GLN A 74 20.09 26.23 3.70
CA GLN A 74 20.78 25.99 2.44
C GLN A 74 19.95 25.07 1.55
N THR A 75 19.82 25.40 0.26
CA THR A 75 19.23 24.49 -0.71
C THR A 75 20.05 23.21 -0.80
N ILE A 76 19.38 22.07 -0.93
CA ILE A 76 20.03 20.77 -1.10
C ILE A 76 19.36 19.96 -2.22
N GLN A 77 20.16 19.17 -2.93
CA GLN A 77 19.64 18.14 -3.84
C GLN A 77 19.26 16.89 -3.03
N VAL A 78 18.11 16.30 -3.34
CA VAL A 78 17.68 15.00 -2.78
C VAL A 78 17.80 13.90 -3.82
N GLY A 79 17.74 12.64 -3.38
CA GLY A 79 17.96 11.47 -4.24
C GLY A 79 19.44 11.15 -4.45
N VAL A 80 20.29 11.73 -3.62
CA VAL A 80 21.72 11.43 -3.43
C VAL A 80 22.05 11.60 -1.95
N PRO A 81 23.09 10.94 -1.41
CA PRO A 81 23.61 11.22 -0.07
C PRO A 81 23.91 12.72 0.12
N TRP A 82 23.77 13.25 1.34
CA TRP A 82 24.05 14.66 1.59
C TRP A 82 25.54 14.99 1.41
N GLU A 83 26.43 13.99 1.51
CA GLU A 83 27.86 14.07 1.24
C GLU A 83 28.10 14.51 -0.21
N ASP A 84 27.41 13.81 -1.14
CA ASP A 84 27.44 14.10 -2.56
C ASP A 84 26.74 15.43 -2.89
N ALA A 85 25.83 15.88 -2.01
CA ALA A 85 25.17 17.19 -2.11
C ALA A 85 25.97 18.34 -1.45
N GLY A 86 27.17 18.08 -0.92
CA GLY A 86 28.11 19.08 -0.42
C GLY A 86 28.37 19.08 1.10
N TYR A 87 27.75 18.18 1.86
CA TYR A 87 27.97 18.00 3.30
C TYR A 87 28.99 16.88 3.55
N ILE A 88 30.23 17.11 3.11
CA ILE A 88 31.30 16.11 3.15
C ILE A 88 31.59 15.64 4.59
N GLU A 89 31.60 14.33 4.81
CA GLU A 89 31.92 13.68 6.09
C GLU A 89 31.05 14.18 7.26
N TYR A 90 29.77 14.47 6.99
CA TYR A 90 28.85 14.99 7.99
C TYR A 90 28.02 13.88 8.63
N ASP A 91 28.32 13.54 9.89
CA ASP A 91 27.48 12.64 10.68
C ASP A 91 26.63 13.43 11.68
N GLY A 92 25.42 12.93 11.96
CA GLY A 92 24.55 13.43 13.02
C GLY A 92 23.17 13.84 12.54
N PHE A 93 22.62 14.89 13.15
CA PHE A 93 21.26 15.34 12.85
C PHE A 93 21.22 16.32 11.69
N ALA A 94 20.29 16.14 10.77
CA ALA A 94 19.94 17.12 9.77
C ALA A 94 18.42 17.24 9.65
N TRP A 95 17.95 18.44 9.37
CA TRP A 95 16.55 18.68 9.06
C TRP A 95 16.41 19.14 7.63
N TYR A 96 15.48 18.51 6.93
CA TYR A 96 15.05 18.88 5.59
C TYR A 96 13.70 19.56 5.67
N ARG A 97 13.46 20.58 4.83
CA ARG A 97 12.15 21.21 4.69
C ARG A 97 11.81 21.42 3.23
N LEU A 98 10.53 21.24 2.90
CA LEU A 98 9.96 21.49 1.59
C LEU A 98 8.62 22.22 1.74
N LYS A 99 8.46 23.30 0.97
CA LYS A 99 7.21 24.06 0.85
C LYS A 99 6.60 23.79 -0.53
N PHE A 100 5.34 23.35 -0.56
CA PHE A 100 4.63 23.06 -1.81
C PHE A 100 3.12 23.26 -1.66
N ILE A 101 2.41 23.35 -2.79
CA ILE A 101 0.96 23.53 -2.81
C ILE A 101 0.31 22.24 -3.27
N ILE A 102 -0.68 21.77 -2.50
CA ILE A 102 -1.56 20.67 -2.92
C ILE A 102 -2.78 21.30 -3.58
N PRO A 103 -3.08 21.01 -4.86
CA PRO A 103 -4.21 21.61 -5.56
C PRO A 103 -5.55 21.41 -4.84
N ALA A 104 -6.39 22.45 -4.82
CA ALA A 104 -7.66 22.41 -4.08
C ALA A 104 -8.67 21.39 -4.64
N ASP A 105 -8.58 21.08 -5.94
CA ASP A 105 -9.42 20.09 -6.60
C ASP A 105 -9.13 18.65 -6.14
N TRP A 106 -7.93 18.36 -5.64
CA TRP A 106 -7.60 17.06 -5.03
C TRP A 106 -8.50 16.73 -3.83
N GLN A 107 -8.99 17.76 -3.12
CA GLN A 107 -9.94 17.58 -2.03
C GLN A 107 -11.22 16.86 -2.48
N GLN A 108 -11.65 17.07 -3.73
CA GLN A 108 -12.86 16.47 -4.28
C GLN A 108 -12.61 15.07 -4.86
N LEU A 109 -11.38 14.80 -5.27
CA LEU A 109 -10.99 13.57 -5.95
C LEU A 109 -10.72 12.41 -4.99
N ASP A 110 -10.47 12.69 -3.70
CA ASP A 110 -10.13 11.66 -2.72
C ASP A 110 -11.32 11.33 -1.80
N GLU A 111 -11.80 10.09 -1.91
CA GLU A 111 -12.80 9.49 -1.01
C GLU A 111 -12.17 8.92 0.27
N ASN A 112 -10.84 8.88 0.36
CA ASN A 112 -10.12 8.36 1.51
C ASN A 112 -9.73 9.48 2.50
N ASP A 113 -9.43 9.07 3.73
CA ASP A 113 -9.08 9.98 4.83
C ASP A 113 -7.62 10.47 4.78
N PHE A 114 -6.83 10.09 3.77
CA PHE A 114 -5.39 10.41 3.69
C PHE A 114 -4.81 10.41 2.27
N LEU A 115 -3.73 11.16 2.08
CA LEU A 115 -2.84 11.04 0.91
C LEU A 115 -1.62 10.15 1.23
N SER A 116 -1.10 9.47 0.21
CA SER A 116 0.11 8.63 0.31
C SER A 116 1.36 9.44 -0.04
N LEU A 117 2.32 9.46 0.88
CA LEU A 117 3.62 10.10 0.71
C LEU A 117 4.71 9.02 0.61
N GLU A 118 5.38 8.95 -0.54
CA GLU A 118 6.56 8.15 -0.77
C GLU A 118 7.81 9.03 -0.61
N MET A 119 8.77 8.58 0.18
CA MET A 119 10.00 9.31 0.50
C MET A 119 11.27 8.50 0.20
N GLY A 120 11.13 7.42 -0.57
CA GLY A 120 12.24 6.57 -1.00
C GLY A 120 13.10 6.07 0.15
N ALA A 121 14.43 6.00 -0.03
CA ALA A 121 15.38 5.63 1.01
C ALA A 121 15.98 6.88 1.66
N ILE A 122 15.99 6.88 2.98
CA ILE A 122 16.62 7.89 3.83
C ILE A 122 17.68 7.19 4.68
N ASP A 123 18.88 7.74 4.76
CA ASP A 123 19.97 7.19 5.55
C ASP A 123 20.20 8.08 6.78
N ASP A 124 20.15 7.61 8.03
CA ASP A 124 19.84 6.24 8.47
C ASP A 124 18.40 6.08 8.94
N ALA A 125 17.94 7.03 9.76
CA ALA A 125 16.66 7.00 10.43
C ALA A 125 15.99 8.37 10.36
N ASP A 126 14.67 8.37 10.32
CA ASP A 126 13.90 9.60 10.13
C ASP A 126 12.64 9.67 10.99
N VAL A 127 12.25 10.91 11.30
CA VAL A 127 10.90 11.27 11.71
C VAL A 127 10.38 12.36 10.77
N THR A 128 9.25 12.11 10.14
CA THR A 128 8.66 13.00 9.14
C THR A 128 7.43 13.72 9.70
N TYR A 129 7.35 15.03 9.45
CA TYR A 129 6.32 15.93 9.92
C TYR A 129 5.65 16.64 8.75
N PHE A 130 4.35 16.82 8.84
CA PHE A 130 3.56 17.60 7.90
C PHE A 130 2.79 18.70 8.65
N ASN A 131 2.99 19.96 8.27
CA ASN A 131 2.45 21.14 8.94
C ASN A 131 2.64 21.09 10.46
N GLY A 132 3.84 20.70 10.92
CA GLY A 132 4.19 20.59 12.35
C GLY A 132 3.69 19.34 13.07
N LYS A 133 2.92 18.46 12.41
CA LYS A 133 2.44 17.20 13.00
C LYS A 133 3.25 16.02 12.49
N GLU A 134 3.72 15.17 13.39
CA GLU A 134 4.39 13.92 13.02
C GLU A 134 3.42 13.01 12.24
N ILE A 135 3.86 12.51 11.08
CA ILE A 135 3.09 11.59 10.22
C ILE A 135 3.71 10.20 10.12
N GLY A 136 4.93 10.02 10.61
CA GLY A 136 5.57 8.72 10.74
C GLY A 136 7.08 8.81 10.98
N ALA A 137 7.66 7.65 11.24
CA ALA A 137 9.07 7.46 11.48
C ALA A 137 9.52 6.08 10.97
N THR A 138 10.78 5.97 10.58
CA THR A 138 11.41 4.71 10.14
C THR A 138 12.81 4.62 10.75
N GLY A 139 13.11 3.49 11.41
CA GLY A 139 14.24 3.39 12.32
C GLY A 139 13.95 4.04 13.67
N SER A 140 14.99 4.40 14.41
CA SER A 140 14.87 5.21 15.62
C SER A 140 16.06 6.16 15.76
N LEU A 141 15.79 7.36 16.28
CA LEU A 141 16.80 8.38 16.55
C LEU A 141 17.44 8.15 17.93
N PRO A 142 18.61 8.75 18.23
CA PRO A 142 19.20 8.71 19.57
C PRO A 142 18.22 9.13 20.69
N PRO A 143 18.34 8.57 21.90
CA PRO A 143 19.41 7.67 22.38
C PRO A 143 19.27 6.21 21.93
N ASP A 144 18.09 5.78 21.50
CA ASP A 144 17.81 4.39 21.13
C ASP A 144 18.00 4.17 19.62
N TYR A 145 19.10 4.68 19.06
CA TYR A 145 19.31 4.73 17.62
C TYR A 145 19.31 3.35 16.96
N GLN A 146 18.52 3.21 15.89
CA GLN A 146 18.48 2.05 15.01
C GLN A 146 18.37 2.54 13.58
N SER A 147 19.38 2.18 12.78
CA SER A 147 19.38 2.46 11.35
C SER A 147 18.24 1.74 10.63
N ALA A 148 17.70 2.39 9.60
CA ALA A 148 16.77 1.82 8.65
C ALA A 148 17.09 2.26 7.20
N TYR A 149 18.36 2.53 6.91
CA TYR A 149 18.88 3.03 5.64
C TYR A 149 18.28 2.38 4.37
N TYR A 150 18.22 1.04 4.30
CA TYR A 150 17.64 0.31 3.16
C TYR A 150 16.10 0.24 3.11
N THR A 151 15.40 0.78 4.10
CA THR A 151 13.93 0.67 4.17
C THR A 151 13.29 1.78 3.34
N LEU A 152 12.38 1.45 2.42
CA LEU A 152 11.65 2.50 1.70
C LEU A 152 10.58 3.15 2.60
N ARG A 153 10.49 4.48 2.54
CA ARG A 153 9.60 5.28 3.38
C ARG A 153 8.26 5.52 2.68
N PHE A 154 7.21 5.14 3.39
CA PHE A 154 5.82 5.36 3.00
C PHE A 154 5.05 5.89 4.21
N TYR A 155 4.57 7.12 4.11
CA TYR A 155 3.80 7.79 5.15
C TYR A 155 2.41 8.17 4.67
N ARG A 156 1.50 8.40 5.61
CA ARG A 156 0.14 8.87 5.32
C ARG A 156 -0.03 10.25 5.87
N ILE A 157 -0.57 11.14 5.05
CA ILE A 157 -0.91 12.50 5.45
C ILE A 157 -2.41 12.55 5.68
N PRO A 158 -2.88 12.66 6.94
CA PRO A 158 -4.30 12.78 7.22
C PRO A 158 -4.92 13.98 6.51
N ARG A 159 -6.07 13.80 5.87
CA ARG A 159 -6.81 14.86 5.18
C ARG A 159 -7.09 16.07 6.05
N SER A 160 -7.29 15.85 7.36
CA SER A 160 -7.61 16.89 8.34
C SER A 160 -6.49 17.88 8.62
N ILE A 161 -5.26 17.58 8.18
CA ILE A 161 -4.08 18.44 8.43
C ILE A 161 -3.54 19.09 7.14
N ILE A 162 -4.21 18.86 6.01
CA ILE A 162 -3.88 19.41 4.69
C ILE A 162 -4.53 20.78 4.52
N GLN A 163 -3.73 21.76 4.07
CA GLN A 163 -4.19 23.08 3.66
C GLN A 163 -4.39 23.07 2.15
N TRP A 164 -5.62 22.80 1.70
CA TRP A 164 -5.96 22.62 0.28
C TRP A 164 -5.86 23.94 -0.48
N GLY A 165 -5.13 23.95 -1.60
CA GLY A 165 -4.90 25.15 -2.42
C GLY A 165 -3.91 26.15 -1.81
N GLU A 166 -3.35 25.85 -0.63
CA GLU A 166 -2.42 26.70 0.10
C GLU A 166 -1.05 26.02 0.24
N THR A 167 -0.07 26.78 0.74
CA THR A 167 1.28 26.24 0.99
C THR A 167 1.28 25.32 2.20
N ASN A 168 1.73 24.09 2.00
CA ASN A 168 1.98 23.12 3.05
C ASN A 168 3.49 22.97 3.26
N VAL A 169 3.87 22.53 4.46
CA VAL A 169 5.26 22.31 4.86
C VAL A 169 5.48 20.85 5.21
N LEU A 170 6.41 20.21 4.53
CA LEU A 170 6.94 18.91 4.90
C LEU A 170 8.32 19.12 5.55
N ALA A 171 8.52 18.57 6.73
CA ALA A 171 9.78 18.63 7.45
C ALA A 171 10.24 17.21 7.80
N VAL A 172 11.50 16.88 7.55
CA VAL A 172 12.07 15.55 7.81
C VAL A 172 13.27 15.72 8.72
N ARG A 173 13.18 15.15 9.92
CA ARG A 173 14.29 15.06 10.87
C ARG A 173 15.02 13.77 10.60
N VAL A 174 16.27 13.86 10.17
CA VAL A 174 17.14 12.72 9.87
C VAL A 174 18.26 12.65 10.89
N TYR A 175 18.60 11.44 11.30
CA TYR A 175 19.85 11.17 12.00
C TYR A 175 20.62 10.12 11.23
N ASP A 176 21.88 10.42 10.97
CA ASP A 176 22.88 9.49 10.49
C ASP A 176 23.92 9.27 11.59
N GLY A 177 24.25 8.00 11.84
CA GLY A 177 25.21 7.62 12.86
C GLY A 177 26.65 7.65 12.35
N TYR A 178 26.86 7.34 11.07
CA TYR A 178 28.14 7.34 10.39
C TYR A 178 27.96 7.08 8.89
N GLY A 179 28.78 7.71 8.06
CA GLY A 179 28.94 7.30 6.66
C GLY A 179 28.19 8.20 5.70
N ASP A 180 27.26 7.62 4.93
CA ASP A 180 26.44 8.37 3.98
C ASP A 180 25.08 8.66 4.64
N GLY A 181 24.58 9.88 4.51
CA GLY A 181 23.34 10.28 5.18
C GLY A 181 22.35 11.01 4.28
N GLY A 182 21.12 11.15 4.77
CA GLY A 182 20.10 12.03 4.20
C GLY A 182 19.08 11.36 3.30
N LEU A 183 18.38 12.15 2.48
CA LEU A 183 17.37 11.64 1.54
C LEU A 183 18.05 11.03 0.30
N CYS A 184 18.65 9.85 0.47
CA CYS A 184 19.61 9.24 -0.46
C CYS A 184 19.03 8.73 -1.77
N GLN A 185 17.78 8.27 -1.78
CA GLN A 185 17.19 7.70 -3.00
C GLN A 185 15.68 8.00 -3.06
N GLY A 186 15.19 8.44 -4.22
CA GLY A 186 13.75 8.58 -4.46
C GLY A 186 13.03 7.22 -4.63
N PRO A 187 11.72 7.25 -4.94
CA PRO A 187 10.94 8.42 -5.35
C PRO A 187 10.52 9.32 -4.19
N PHE A 188 10.31 10.61 -4.47
CA PHE A 188 9.69 11.58 -3.57
C PHE A 188 8.35 12.01 -4.17
N ILE A 189 7.26 11.36 -3.79
CA ILE A 189 5.97 11.50 -4.46
C ILE A 189 4.86 11.65 -3.43
N LEU A 190 4.01 12.66 -3.61
CA LEU A 190 2.71 12.71 -2.96
C LEU A 190 1.63 12.32 -3.98
N ARG A 191 0.81 11.35 -3.65
CA ARG A 191 -0.25 10.88 -4.55
C ARG A 191 -1.50 10.48 -3.79
N GLN A 192 -2.59 10.32 -4.54
CA GLN A 192 -3.77 9.65 -4.01
C GLN A 192 -3.42 8.21 -3.61
N PRO A 193 -4.04 7.70 -2.53
CA PRO A 193 -3.79 6.34 -2.09
C PRO A 193 -4.24 5.35 -3.15
N GLN A 194 -3.37 4.39 -3.44
CA GLN A 194 -3.66 3.26 -4.29
C GLN A 194 -4.12 2.07 -3.43
N PHE A 195 -4.72 1.08 -4.06
CA PHE A 195 -5.21 -0.13 -3.39
C PHE A 195 -4.20 -0.76 -2.41
N ASN A 196 -2.91 -0.81 -2.79
CA ASN A 196 -1.86 -1.35 -1.93
C ASN A 196 -1.62 -0.52 -0.67
N ASP A 197 -1.79 0.80 -0.74
CA ASP A 197 -1.62 1.69 0.41
C ASP A 197 -2.77 1.52 1.41
N LEU A 198 -3.98 1.21 0.92
CA LEU A 198 -5.14 0.89 1.76
C LEU A 198 -4.95 -0.45 2.49
N ILE A 199 -4.25 -1.41 1.87
CA ILE A 199 -3.99 -2.74 2.46
C ILE A 199 -2.83 -2.71 3.45
N SER A 200 -1.83 -1.81 3.26
CA SER A 200 -0.76 -1.63 4.26
C SER A 200 -1.31 -1.22 5.66
N MET A 201 -2.60 -0.84 5.71
CA MET A 201 -3.38 -0.55 6.92
C MET A 201 -3.72 -1.75 7.81
N LYS A 202 -3.34 -2.99 7.48
CA LYS A 202 -3.39 -4.10 8.43
C LYS A 202 -2.00 -4.71 8.61
N LYS A 203 -1.17 -4.08 9.45
CA LYS A 203 -0.06 -4.79 10.08
C LYS A 203 -0.66 -6.01 10.80
N SER A 204 -0.29 -7.20 10.32
CA SER A 204 -0.76 -8.54 10.69
C SER A 204 -2.25 -8.84 10.40
N MET A 205 -2.49 -9.58 9.31
CA MET A 205 -3.60 -10.52 9.28
C MET A 205 -3.06 -11.85 9.79
N VAL A 206 -3.44 -12.24 11.00
CA VAL A 206 -3.18 -13.58 11.50
C VAL A 206 -4.12 -14.53 10.77
N LEU A 207 -3.59 -15.57 10.15
CA LEU A 207 -4.38 -16.72 9.69
C LEU A 207 -4.02 -17.89 10.61
N GLY A 208 -5.00 -18.33 11.41
CA GLY A 208 -4.89 -19.54 12.22
C GLY A 208 -4.76 -20.79 11.34
N TYR A 209 -4.14 -21.83 11.88
CA TYR A 209 -4.02 -23.14 11.25
C TYR A 209 -4.85 -24.17 12.05
N GLU A 210 -5.21 -25.31 11.46
CA GLU A 210 -5.81 -26.48 12.14
C GLU A 210 -4.73 -27.40 12.76
N PRO A 211 -4.18 -27.13 13.96
CA PRO A 211 -3.18 -28.01 14.58
C PRO A 211 -3.68 -29.46 14.73
N GLU A 212 -4.99 -29.69 14.77
CA GLU A 212 -5.62 -31.01 14.79
C GLU A 212 -5.40 -31.87 13.55
N LYS A 213 -5.09 -31.28 12.38
CA LYS A 213 -4.76 -32.04 11.16
C LYS A 213 -3.27 -32.33 11.00
N ILE A 214 -2.41 -31.65 11.76
CA ILE A 214 -1.03 -32.10 11.94
C ILE A 214 -1.08 -33.26 12.94
N ILE A 215 -1.00 -34.49 12.44
CA ILE A 215 -0.75 -35.64 13.31
C ILE A 215 0.67 -35.47 13.86
N ILE A 216 0.76 -34.96 15.09
CA ILE A 216 2.03 -34.85 15.81
C ILE A 216 2.48 -36.28 16.10
N PRO A 217 3.65 -36.72 15.59
CA PRO A 217 4.18 -38.01 16.02
C PRO A 217 4.45 -37.92 17.52
N LEU A 218 3.98 -38.91 18.28
CA LEU A 218 4.15 -39.00 19.75
C LEU A 218 5.62 -38.91 20.21
N THR A 219 6.55 -39.01 19.26
CA THR A 219 7.98 -38.78 19.40
C THR A 219 8.48 -37.82 18.32
N ARG A 220 9.34 -36.86 18.70
CA ARG A 220 10.01 -35.93 17.78
C ARG A 220 10.69 -36.72 16.65
N GLN A 221 10.28 -36.47 15.40
CA GLN A 221 10.95 -37.04 14.23
C GLN A 221 12.38 -36.48 14.14
N ALA A 222 13.35 -37.32 13.79
CA ALA A 222 14.76 -36.95 13.72
C ALA A 222 15.04 -35.86 12.67
N ASP A 223 14.12 -35.66 11.73
CA ASP A 223 14.20 -34.77 10.58
C ASP A 223 13.07 -33.72 10.57
N PHE A 224 12.73 -33.18 11.75
CA PHE A 224 11.65 -32.20 11.93
C PHE A 224 11.61 -31.09 10.87
N GLU A 225 12.76 -30.60 10.41
CA GLU A 225 12.84 -29.59 9.35
C GLU A 225 12.30 -30.13 8.01
N THR A 226 12.69 -31.34 7.59
CA THR A 226 12.19 -31.97 6.37
C THR A 226 10.69 -32.25 6.45
N PHE A 227 10.23 -32.76 7.60
CA PHE A 227 8.81 -32.93 7.89
C PHE A 227 8.03 -31.61 7.77
N TRP A 228 8.59 -30.53 8.33
CA TRP A 228 7.97 -29.20 8.31
C TRP A 228 7.92 -28.60 6.90
N GLN A 229 8.97 -28.75 6.11
CA GLN A 229 9.00 -28.27 4.72
C GLN A 229 8.01 -29.05 3.83
N GLN A 230 7.91 -30.38 3.99
CA GLN A 230 6.92 -31.18 3.25
C GLN A 230 5.49 -30.80 3.60
N ARG A 231 5.18 -30.57 4.88
CA ARG A 231 3.83 -30.16 5.28
C ARG A 231 3.47 -28.75 4.80
N LYS A 232 4.43 -27.82 4.72
CA LYS A 232 4.20 -26.52 4.06
C LYS A 232 3.84 -26.70 2.59
N GLU A 233 4.55 -27.57 1.88
CA GLU A 233 4.30 -27.83 0.45
C GLU A 233 2.92 -28.46 0.24
N ASP A 234 2.55 -29.45 1.06
CA ASP A 234 1.22 -30.08 1.01
C ASP A 234 0.09 -29.06 1.27
N LEU A 235 0.33 -28.11 2.18
CA LEU A 235 -0.63 -27.05 2.52
C LEU A 235 -0.77 -25.97 1.45
N LEU A 236 0.27 -25.73 0.65
CA LEU A 236 0.16 -24.85 -0.53
C LEU A 236 -0.74 -25.45 -1.62
N GLN A 237 -0.99 -26.77 -1.56
CA GLN A 237 -1.81 -27.51 -2.50
C GLN A 237 -3.22 -27.82 -1.96
N ASP A 238 -3.52 -27.50 -0.68
CA ASP A 238 -4.82 -27.70 -0.05
C ASP A 238 -5.84 -26.67 -0.58
N ASP A 239 -6.87 -27.16 -1.24
CA ASP A 239 -7.95 -26.39 -1.87
C ASP A 239 -9.09 -26.02 -0.89
N VAL A 240 -9.03 -26.53 0.34
CA VAL A 240 -10.05 -26.37 1.38
C VAL A 240 -9.68 -25.26 2.37
N CYS A 241 -8.41 -25.11 2.78
CA CYS A 241 -8.06 -24.15 3.82
C CYS A 241 -6.73 -23.38 3.62
N PRO A 242 -6.78 -22.03 3.68
CA PRO A 242 -7.97 -21.19 3.60
C PRO A 242 -8.62 -21.34 2.22
N PRO A 243 -9.95 -21.23 2.13
CA PRO A 243 -10.67 -21.43 0.88
C PRO A 243 -10.08 -20.50 -0.21
N ARG A 244 -9.91 -21.04 -1.42
CA ARG A 244 -9.25 -20.44 -2.61
C ARG A 244 -9.51 -18.94 -2.85
N ILE A 245 -10.68 -18.46 -2.41
CA ILE A 245 -11.12 -17.06 -2.45
C ILE A 245 -10.29 -16.11 -1.55
N SER A 246 -9.65 -16.60 -0.49
CA SER A 246 -8.85 -15.79 0.45
C SER A 246 -7.38 -15.67 0.03
N PHE A 247 -6.87 -16.66 -0.71
CA PHE A 247 -5.47 -16.68 -1.16
C PHE A 247 -5.24 -15.93 -2.49
N ALA A 248 -6.23 -15.88 -3.38
CA ALA A 248 -6.05 -15.22 -4.68
C ALA A 248 -5.72 -13.71 -4.59
N PRO A 249 -6.27 -12.94 -3.63
CA PRO A 249 -5.81 -11.58 -3.35
C PRO A 249 -4.47 -11.56 -2.58
N TYR A 250 -4.28 -12.47 -1.63
CA TYR A 250 -3.08 -12.55 -0.79
C TYR A 250 -1.80 -12.82 -1.58
N ASN A 251 -1.86 -13.71 -2.58
CA ASN A 251 -0.72 -14.02 -3.45
C ASN A 251 -0.34 -12.86 -4.39
N LYS A 252 -1.19 -11.84 -4.51
CA LYS A 252 -0.89 -10.60 -5.25
C LYS A 252 -0.22 -9.53 -4.38
N ILE A 253 -0.18 -9.72 -3.05
CA ILE A 253 0.52 -8.83 -2.13
C ILE A 253 2.03 -9.10 -2.27
N THR A 254 2.82 -8.10 -2.65
CA THR A 254 4.27 -8.25 -2.87
C THR A 254 5.12 -7.94 -1.63
N SER A 255 4.52 -7.36 -0.58
CA SER A 255 5.22 -7.06 0.67
C SER A 255 5.62 -8.33 1.44
N THR A 256 6.57 -8.15 2.38
CA THR A 256 7.06 -9.19 3.28
C THR A 256 5.94 -9.77 4.12
N LYS A 257 5.80 -11.10 4.11
CA LYS A 257 4.75 -11.83 4.81
C LYS A 257 5.34 -12.54 6.03
N GLU A 258 4.68 -12.40 7.17
CA GLU A 258 5.03 -13.14 8.38
C GLU A 258 3.91 -14.13 8.69
N TYR A 259 4.24 -15.42 8.76
CA TYR A 259 3.30 -16.47 9.11
C TYR A 259 3.40 -16.76 10.60
N ARG A 260 2.27 -16.66 11.33
CA ARG A 260 2.19 -17.00 12.76
C ARG A 260 1.21 -18.13 12.97
N VAL A 261 1.72 -19.26 13.47
CA VAL A 261 0.91 -20.43 13.80
C VAL A 261 0.56 -20.39 15.28
N TYR A 262 -0.73 -20.33 15.59
CA TYR A 262 -1.24 -20.34 16.96
C TYR A 262 -1.74 -21.74 17.30
N ALA A 263 -0.95 -22.48 18.08
CA ALA A 263 -1.18 -23.90 18.39
C ALA A 263 -2.51 -24.21 19.12
N PHE A 264 -3.22 -23.19 19.62
CA PHE A 264 -4.43 -23.35 20.43
C PHE A 264 -5.65 -22.61 19.87
N ALA A 265 -5.53 -21.98 18.70
CA ALA A 265 -6.59 -21.12 18.14
C ALA A 265 -7.52 -21.85 17.15
N GLY A 266 -7.16 -23.06 16.69
CA GLY A 266 -7.94 -23.79 15.69
C GLY A 266 -8.19 -22.96 14.42
N HIS A 267 -9.39 -23.08 13.84
CA HIS A 267 -9.83 -22.32 12.66
C HIS A 267 -10.09 -20.82 12.88
N ALA A 268 -10.02 -20.36 14.13
CA ALA A 268 -10.37 -19.00 14.49
C ALA A 268 -9.11 -18.19 14.83
N VAL A 269 -9.24 -16.89 14.70
CA VAL A 269 -8.36 -15.95 15.40
C VAL A 269 -9.11 -15.42 16.62
N TRP A 270 -8.43 -14.78 17.56
CA TRP A 270 -9.12 -14.23 18.73
C TRP A 270 -10.19 -13.23 18.28
N HIS A 271 -11.27 -13.08 19.05
CA HIS A 271 -12.46 -12.32 18.64
C HIS A 271 -12.15 -10.89 18.15
N GLU A 272 -11.13 -10.26 18.73
CA GLU A 272 -10.62 -8.94 18.34
C GLU A 272 -10.06 -8.92 16.90
N GLN A 273 -9.41 -10.01 16.48
CA GLN A 273 -8.82 -10.16 15.15
C GLN A 273 -9.86 -10.55 14.10
N GLU A 274 -10.91 -11.29 14.48
CA GLU A 274 -12.06 -11.56 13.61
C GLU A 274 -12.84 -10.29 13.33
N LYS A 275 -13.10 -9.49 14.37
CA LYS A 275 -13.77 -8.19 14.23
C LYS A 275 -13.01 -7.26 13.28
N VAL A 276 -11.68 -7.20 13.40
CA VAL A 276 -10.83 -6.42 12.49
C VAL A 276 -10.90 -6.95 11.06
N LYS A 277 -10.87 -8.29 10.86
CA LYS A 277 -11.07 -8.94 9.56
C LYS A 277 -12.41 -8.53 8.94
N ASP A 278 -13.50 -8.71 9.66
CA ASP A 278 -14.88 -8.55 9.16
C ASP A 278 -15.21 -7.08 8.89
N GLU A 279 -14.80 -6.14 9.77
CA GLU A 279 -14.94 -4.70 9.51
C GLU A 279 -14.12 -4.24 8.29
N GLY A 280 -13.00 -4.91 8.01
CA GLY A 280 -12.22 -4.66 6.78
C GLY A 280 -12.97 -5.13 5.53
N MET A 281 -13.55 -6.33 5.57
CA MET A 281 -14.32 -6.91 4.47
C MET A 281 -15.63 -6.15 4.22
N ALA A 282 -16.34 -5.72 5.27
CA ALA A 282 -17.57 -4.94 5.18
C ALA A 282 -17.35 -3.64 4.41
N ARG A 283 -16.28 -2.91 4.76
CA ARG A 283 -15.87 -1.67 4.06
C ARG A 283 -15.51 -1.94 2.60
N MET A 284 -14.78 -3.03 2.31
CA MET A 284 -14.42 -3.41 0.94
C MET A 284 -15.63 -3.74 0.05
N LEU A 285 -16.72 -4.23 0.63
CA LEU A 285 -17.93 -4.60 -0.09
C LEU A 285 -19.02 -3.51 -0.07
N GLY A 286 -18.74 -2.35 0.55
CA GLY A 286 -19.72 -1.27 0.70
C GLY A 286 -20.90 -1.62 1.61
N ILE A 287 -20.69 -2.55 2.57
CA ILE A 287 -21.72 -3.01 3.49
C ILE A 287 -21.51 -2.30 4.83
N GLU A 288 -22.50 -1.54 5.30
CA GLU A 288 -22.39 -0.73 6.53
C GLU A 288 -22.24 -1.57 7.81
N LYS A 289 -22.64 -2.86 7.77
CA LYS A 289 -22.46 -3.83 8.86
C LYS A 289 -22.59 -5.27 8.38
N ILE A 290 -21.75 -6.16 8.90
CA ILE A 290 -21.96 -7.60 8.87
C ILE A 290 -22.59 -7.94 10.23
N GLU A 291 -23.86 -8.34 10.25
CA GLU A 291 -24.52 -8.90 11.45
C GLU A 291 -24.07 -10.35 11.70
#